data_AF-A0A354GX57-F1
#
_entry.id   AF-A0A354GX57-F1
#
_cell.length_a   1.000
_cell.length_b   1.000
_cell.length_c   1.000
_cell.angle_alpha   90.00
_cell.angle_beta   90.00
_cell.angle_gamma   90.00
#
_symmetry.space_group_name_H-M   'P 1'
#
loop_
_entity.id
_entity.type
_entity.pdbx_description
1 polymer ?
#
loop_
_entity_poly.entity_id
_entity_poly.type
_entity_poly.pdbx_seq_one_letter_code
_entity_poly.pdbx_strand_id
1 'polypeptide(L)'
;MKTHENGSLLHRVLEPVCSSLNEEAAQKLLHLKADRKTQARVAKLAEKCNEGELTPEERREYEMYVMANHFIAILQAKARILLMDIC
;
A
#
# COMPACT_ATOMS: atom_id res chain seq x y z
N MET A 1 -14.58 1.20 12.14
CA MET A 1 -13.43 1.42 13.04
C MET A 1 -12.46 0.23 12.96
N LYS A 2 -11.79 0.00 11.81
CA LYS A 2 -10.82 -1.10 11.60
C LYS A 2 -9.47 -0.64 11.00
N THR A 3 -9.40 0.59 10.50
CA THR A 3 -8.26 1.09 9.72
C THR A 3 -7.01 1.34 10.58
N HIS A 4 -7.17 1.77 11.84
CA HIS A 4 -6.04 2.04 12.75
C HIS A 4 -5.34 0.77 13.28
N GLU A 5 -6.08 -0.31 13.55
CA GLU A 5 -5.49 -1.57 14.06
C GLU A 5 -4.65 -2.28 13.00
N ASN A 6 -5.14 -2.32 11.76
CA ASN A 6 -4.42 -2.95 10.65
C ASN A 6 -3.11 -2.23 10.33
N GLY A 7 -3.07 -0.90 10.42
CA GLY A 7 -1.85 -0.13 10.25
C GLY A 7 -0.78 -0.46 11.31
N SER A 8 -1.19 -0.57 12.57
CA SER A 8 -0.28 -0.93 13.67
C SER A 8 0.24 -2.38 13.55
N LEU A 9 -0.61 -3.32 13.13
CA LEU A 9 -0.19 -4.71 12.90
C LEU A 9 0.80 -4.79 11.74
N LEU A 10 0.47 -4.19 10.59
CA LEU A 10 1.33 -4.21 9.41
C LEU A 10 2.68 -3.57 9.68
N HIS A 11 2.70 -2.45 10.42
CA HIS A 11 3.96 -1.82 10.84
C HIS A 11 4.85 -2.79 11.62
N ARG A 12 4.30 -3.46 12.64
CA ARG A 12 5.05 -4.43 13.46
C ARG A 12 5.53 -5.64 12.65
N VAL A 13 4.70 -6.16 11.75
CA VAL A 13 5.05 -7.31 10.89
C VAL A 13 6.13 -6.94 9.87
N LEU A 14 6.11 -5.70 9.36
CA LEU A 14 7.06 -5.23 8.36
C LEU A 14 8.38 -4.72 8.93
N GLU A 15 8.47 -4.51 10.24
CA GLU A 15 9.67 -3.95 10.88
C GLU A 15 10.97 -4.66 10.49
N PRO A 16 11.05 -6.01 10.49
CA PRO A 16 12.29 -6.70 10.14
C PRO A 16 12.74 -6.41 8.69
N VAL A 17 11.78 -6.34 7.76
CA VAL A 17 12.04 -6.02 6.36
C VAL A 17 12.47 -4.56 6.21
N CYS A 18 11.85 -3.65 6.97
CA CYS A 18 12.20 -2.24 6.92
C CYS A 18 13.60 -1.96 7.51
N SER A 19 13.97 -2.66 8.59
CA SER A 19 15.28 -2.53 9.23
C SER A 19 16.45 -3.05 8.39
N SER A 20 16.19 -3.89 7.39
CA SER A 20 17.21 -4.44 6.50
C SER A 20 17.38 -3.68 5.18
N LEU A 21 16.61 -2.61 4.97
CA LEU A 21 16.71 -1.77 3.77
C LEU A 21 18.04 -1.00 3.77
N ASN A 22 18.67 -0.95 2.60
CA ASN A 22 19.73 0.02 2.31
C ASN A 22 19.17 1.21 1.52
N GLU A 23 20.02 2.21 1.28
CA GLU A 23 19.63 3.43 0.57
C GLU A 23 19.05 3.15 -0.82
N GLU A 24 19.70 2.29 -1.61
CA GLU A 24 19.24 1.93 -2.97
C GLU A 24 17.85 1.29 -2.96
N ALA A 25 17.60 0.35 -2.03
CA ALA A 25 16.31 -0.30 -1.89
C ALA A 25 15.23 0.71 -1.45
N ALA A 26 15.55 1.61 -0.53
CA ALA A 26 14.64 2.67 -0.09
C ALA A 26 14.25 3.60 -1.26
N GLN A 27 15.21 4.02 -2.09
CA GLN A 27 14.94 4.82 -3.29
C GLN A 27 14.01 4.10 -4.27
N LYS A 28 14.21 2.79 -4.51
CA LYS A 28 13.32 1.99 -5.38
C LYS A 28 11.90 1.89 -4.79
N LEU A 29 11.78 1.73 -3.47
CA LEU A 29 10.47 1.68 -2.80
C LEU A 29 9.68 2.98 -2.93
N LEU A 30 10.33 4.15 -2.95
CA LEU A 30 9.63 5.42 -3.21
C LEU A 30 8.94 5.47 -4.59
N HIS A 31 9.44 4.70 -5.55
CA HIS A 31 8.88 4.60 -6.90
C HIS A 31 7.92 3.41 -7.07
N LEU A 32 7.75 2.58 -6.03
CA LEU A 32 6.86 1.44 -6.06
C LEU A 32 5.41 1.90 -6.25
N LYS A 33 4.83 1.50 -7.38
CA LYS A 33 3.42 1.73 -7.71
C LYS A 33 2.93 0.56 -8.56
N ALA A 34 1.64 0.26 -8.47
CA ALA A 34 1.01 -0.72 -9.34
C ALA A 34 1.15 -0.29 -10.82
N ASP A 35 1.14 -1.25 -11.74
CA ASP A 35 1.20 -0.94 -13.17
C ASP A 35 -0.06 -0.19 -13.65
N ARG A 36 -0.01 0.35 -14.86
CA ARG A 36 -1.11 1.15 -15.42
C ARG A 36 -2.43 0.37 -15.54
N LYS A 37 -2.35 -0.94 -15.83
CA LYS A 37 -3.54 -1.79 -15.99
C LYS A 37 -4.21 -2.00 -14.64
N THR A 38 -3.42 -2.29 -13.61
CA THR A 38 -3.91 -2.39 -12.23
C THR A 38 -4.50 -1.07 -11.74
N GLN A 39 -3.81 0.06 -11.97
CA GLN A 39 -4.32 1.38 -11.58
C GLN A 39 -5.68 1.69 -12.23
N ALA A 40 -5.83 1.41 -13.53
CA ALA A 40 -7.08 1.60 -14.25
C ALA A 40 -8.21 0.70 -13.69
N ARG A 41 -7.90 -0.55 -13.34
CA ARG A 41 -8.86 -1.47 -12.72
C ARG A 41 -9.31 -0.98 -11.35
N VAL A 42 -8.38 -0.56 -10.50
CA VAL A 42 -8.68 0.00 -9.17
C VAL A 42 -9.54 1.26 -9.29
N ALA A 43 -9.23 2.15 -10.24
CA ALA A 43 -10.01 3.36 -10.48
C ALA A 43 -11.47 3.04 -10.84
N LYS A 44 -11.68 2.09 -11.77
CA LYS A 44 -13.02 1.63 -12.14
C LYS A 44 -13.77 0.99 -10.96
N LEU A 45 -13.09 0.18 -10.15
CA LEU A 45 -13.70 -0.42 -8.96
C LEU A 45 -14.06 0.64 -7.91
N ALA A 46 -13.24 1.67 -7.75
CA ALA A 46 -13.51 2.79 -6.84
C ALA A 46 -14.75 3.59 -7.28
N GLU A 47 -14.90 3.84 -8.58
CA GLU A 47 -16.10 4.48 -9.16
C GLU A 47 -17.37 3.66 -8.85
N LYS A 48 -17.38 2.38 -9.21
CA LYS A 48 -18.49 1.47 -8.89
C LYS A 48 -18.75 1.36 -7.38
N CYS A 49 -17.71 1.43 -6.56
CA CYS A 49 -17.84 1.43 -5.10
C CYS A 49 -18.62 2.65 -4.59
N ASN A 50 -18.32 3.83 -5.14
CA ASN A 50 -19.00 5.07 -4.79
C ASN A 50 -20.47 5.06 -5.22
N GLU A 51 -20.78 4.40 -6.33
CA GLU A 51 -22.14 4.22 -6.85
C GLU A 51 -22.90 3.08 -6.15
N GLY A 52 -22.22 2.26 -5.35
CA GLY A 52 -22.83 1.10 -4.69
C GLY A 52 -23.04 -0.11 -5.60
N GLU A 53 -22.39 -0.14 -6.76
CA GLU A 53 -22.60 -1.12 -7.84
C GLU A 53 -21.57 -2.27 -7.88
N LEU A 54 -20.73 -2.39 -6.84
CA LEU A 54 -19.79 -3.50 -6.75
C LEU A 54 -20.52 -4.83 -6.58
N THR A 55 -20.24 -5.80 -7.45
CA THR A 55 -20.61 -7.19 -7.17
C THR A 55 -19.82 -7.73 -5.97
N PRO A 56 -20.25 -8.83 -5.34
CA PRO A 56 -19.49 -9.47 -4.25
C PRO A 56 -18.04 -9.83 -4.65
N GLU A 57 -17.82 -10.26 -5.89
CA GLU A 57 -16.50 -10.60 -6.43
C GLU A 57 -15.65 -9.34 -6.61
N GLU A 58 -16.23 -8.29 -7.20
CA GLU A 58 -15.55 -7.00 -7.39
C GLU A 58 -15.20 -6.33 -6.06
N ARG A 59 -16.06 -6.48 -5.04
CA ARG A 59 -15.78 -6.00 -3.68
C ARG A 59 -14.55 -6.69 -3.09
N ARG A 60 -14.46 -8.01 -3.19
CA ARG A 60 -13.29 -8.77 -2.71
C ARG A 60 -12.02 -8.35 -3.45
N GLU A 61 -12.11 -8.16 -4.77
CA GLU A 61 -10.99 -7.66 -5.59
C GLU A 61 -10.56 -6.25 -5.14
N TYR A 62 -11.52 -5.35 -4.92
CA TYR A 62 -11.25 -3.99 -4.49
C TYR A 62 -10.63 -3.93 -3.08
N GLU A 63 -11.14 -4.73 -2.15
CA GLU A 63 -10.60 -4.84 -0.79
C GLU A 63 -9.14 -5.35 -0.80
N MET A 64 -8.80 -6.29 -1.68
CA MET A 64 -7.42 -6.74 -1.88
C MET A 64 -6.51 -5.59 -2.35
N TYR A 65 -6.98 -4.76 -3.28
CA TYR A 65 -6.22 -3.59 -3.73
C TYR A 65 -6.05 -2.54 -2.64
N VAL A 66 -7.08 -2.28 -1.84
CA VAL A 66 -6.99 -1.36 -0.69
C VAL A 66 -5.94 -1.87 0.31
N MET A 67 -5.94 -3.17 0.60
CA MET A 67 -4.94 -3.79 1.48
C MET A 67 -3.52 -3.66 0.91
N ALA A 68 -3.33 -3.95 -0.39
CA ALA A 68 -2.04 -3.80 -1.04
C ALA A 68 -1.54 -2.34 -1.00
N ASN A 69 -2.45 -1.37 -1.18
CA ASN A 69 -2.11 0.05 -1.10
C ASN A 69 -1.62 0.46 0.31
N HIS A 70 -2.26 -0.04 1.37
CA HIS A 70 -1.78 0.19 2.74
C HIS A 70 -0.37 -0.36 2.97
N PHE A 71 -0.07 -1.54 2.43
CA PHE A 71 1.26 -2.14 2.51
C PHE A 71 2.32 -1.28 1.83
N ILE A 72 2.06 -0.83 0.59
CA ILE A 72 2.94 0.07 -0.16
C ILE A 72 3.14 1.38 0.60
N ALA A 73 2.08 1.96 1.16
CA ALA A 73 2.17 3.21 1.90
C ALA A 73 3.09 3.09 3.13
N ILE A 74 3.03 1.98 3.88
CA ILE A 74 3.91 1.74 5.03
C ILE A 74 5.37 1.60 4.58
N LEU A 75 5.64 0.82 3.53
CA LEU A 75 6.99 0.67 2.99
C LEU A 75 7.58 2.00 2.50
N GLN A 76 6.79 2.80 1.79
CA GLN A 76 7.21 4.13 1.35
C GLN A 76 7.46 5.07 2.53
N ALA A 77 6.64 5.02 3.58
CA ALA A 77 6.85 5.83 4.78
C ALA A 77 8.18 5.46 5.47
N LYS A 78 8.47 4.16 5.63
CA LYS A 78 9.73 3.68 6.20
C LYS A 78 10.94 4.03 5.35
N ALA A 79 10.83 3.93 4.01
CA ALA A 79 11.87 4.35 3.09
C ALA A 79 12.18 5.86 3.20
N ARG A 80 11.15 6.71 3.37
CA ARG A 80 11.35 8.16 3.59
C ARG A 80 12.11 8.44 4.89
N ILE A 81 11.74 7.77 5.99
CA ILE A 81 12.42 7.93 7.29
C ILE A 81 13.89 7.54 7.16
N LEU A 82 14.18 6.38 6.58
CA LEU A 82 15.56 5.91 6.38
C LEU A 82 16.40 6.90 5.57
N LEU A 83 15.83 7.47 4.49
CA LEU A 83 16.54 8.44 3.66
C LEU A 83 16.70 9.82 4.33
N MET A 84 15.87 10.16 5.31
CA MET A 84 16.05 11.36 6.12
C MET A 84 17.15 11.18 7.17
N ASP A 85 17.30 9.97 7.74
CA ASP A 85 18.31 9.68 8.77
C ASP A 85 19.76 9.55 8.22
N ILE A 86 19.91 9.36 6.90
CA ILE A 86 21.22 9.24 6.23
C ILE A 86 21.78 10.60 5.76
N CYS A 87 20.94 11.65 5.69
CA CYS A 87 21.36 13.03 5.39
C CYS A 87 21.92 13.75 6.62
#